data_AF-A0A625ERP8-F1
#
_entry.id   AF-A0A625ERP8-F1
#
_cell.length_a   1.000
_cell.length_b   1.000
_cell.length_c   1.000
_cell.angle_alpha   90.00
_cell.angle_beta   90.00
_cell.angle_gamma   90.00
#
_symmetry.space_group_name_H-M   'P 1'
#
loop_
_entity.id
_entity.type
_entity.pdbx_description
1 polymer ?
#
loop_
_entity_poly.entity_id
_entity_poly.type
_entity_poly.pdbx_seq_one_letter_code
_entity_poly.pdbx_strand_id
1 'polypeptide(L)'
;MLERYVQRNSAWLFPFIAGLILATAPLMLEMITDKNPLPAWASVAAACIGFCASGIGAAFTNTLSAKIIKLLVGVFAVVMVIMIIIKLVNLLH
;
A
#
# COMPACT_ATOMS: atom_id res chain seq x y z
N MET A 1 15.99 -0.88 -22.20
CA MET A 1 15.25 0.29 -21.67
C MET A 1 14.44 -0.09 -20.43
N LEU A 2 13.54 -1.09 -20.52
CA LEU A 2 12.74 -1.57 -19.39
C LEU A 2 13.58 -2.11 -18.23
N GLU A 3 14.61 -2.91 -18.53
CA GLU A 3 15.44 -3.57 -17.52
C GLU A 3 16.17 -2.58 -16.60
N ARG A 4 16.79 -1.53 -17.18
CA ARG A 4 17.38 -0.41 -16.42
C ARG A 4 16.33 0.36 -15.61
N TYR A 5 15.12 0.51 -16.14
CA TYR A 5 14.04 1.17 -15.40
C TYR A 5 13.63 0.36 -14.18
N VAL A 6 13.43 -0.95 -14.32
CA VAL A 6 13.05 -1.85 -13.24
C VAL A 6 14.17 -1.93 -12.20
N GLN A 7 15.43 -2.10 -12.60
CA GLN A 7 16.56 -2.11 -11.66
C GLN A 7 16.66 -0.82 -10.84
N ARG A 8 16.43 0.34 -11.46
CA ARG A 8 16.50 1.64 -10.78
C ARG A 8 15.35 1.87 -9.80
N ASN A 9 14.19 1.26 -10.04
CA ASN A 9 12.97 1.53 -9.29
C ASN A 9 12.50 0.34 -8.44
N SER A 10 13.16 -0.81 -8.54
CA SER A 10 12.80 -2.07 -7.87
C SER A 10 12.57 -1.89 -6.37
N ALA A 11 13.40 -1.06 -5.73
CA ALA A 11 13.34 -0.75 -4.30
C ALA A 11 11.98 -0.21 -3.84
N TRP A 12 11.27 0.55 -4.68
CA TRP A 12 9.91 1.02 -4.37
C TRP A 12 8.82 0.29 -5.14
N LEU A 13 9.14 -0.22 -6.33
CA LEU A 13 8.18 -0.85 -7.23
C LEU A 13 7.75 -2.23 -6.73
N PHE A 14 8.69 -3.05 -6.25
CA PHE A 14 8.36 -4.36 -5.70
C PHE A 14 7.46 -4.29 -4.47
N PRO A 15 7.80 -3.54 -3.39
CA PRO A 15 6.92 -3.46 -2.24
C PRO A 15 5.57 -2.82 -2.56
N PHE A 16 5.51 -1.91 -3.52
CA PHE A 16 4.23 -1.34 -4.00
C PHE A 16 3.33 -2.42 -4.62
N ILE A 17 3.87 -3.18 -5.57
CA ILE A 17 3.11 -4.24 -6.26
C ILE A 17 2.74 -5.35 -5.28
N ALA A 18 3.66 -5.81 -4.43
CA ALA A 18 3.37 -6.82 -3.41
C ALA A 18 2.27 -6.34 -2.45
N GLY A 19 2.34 -5.07 -2.01
CA GLY A 19 1.31 -4.44 -1.19
C GLY A 19 -0.07 -4.47 -1.83
N LEU A 20 -0.15 -4.10 -3.12
CA LEU A 20 -1.40 -4.14 -3.87
C LEU A 20 -1.95 -5.56 -3.99
N ILE A 21 -1.11 -6.52 -4.39
CA ILE A 21 -1.51 -7.93 -4.53
C ILE A 21 -2.06 -8.46 -3.21
N LEU A 22 -1.34 -8.24 -2.11
CA LEU A 22 -1.75 -8.72 -0.79
C LEU A 22 -2.97 -7.99 -0.25
N ALA A 23 -3.13 -6.70 -0.55
CA ALA A 23 -4.33 -5.94 -0.17
C ALA A 23 -5.58 -6.45 -0.90
N THR A 24 -5.44 -6.86 -2.17
CA THR A 24 -6.53 -7.40 -2.98
C THR A 24 -6.75 -8.91 -2.80
N ALA A 25 -5.80 -9.62 -2.18
CA ALA A 25 -5.84 -11.07 -2.04
C ALA A 25 -7.14 -11.59 -1.37
N PRO A 26 -7.69 -10.94 -0.32
CA PRO A 26 -8.95 -11.41 0.28
C PRO A 26 -10.12 -11.31 -0.69
N LEU A 27 -10.19 -10.25 -1.51
CA LEU A 27 -11.22 -10.06 -2.52
C LEU A 27 -11.08 -11.08 -3.67
N MET A 28 -9.85 -11.42 -4.07
CA MET A 28 -9.61 -12.49 -5.03
C MET A 28 -9.98 -13.87 -4.46
N LEU A 29 -9.74 -14.10 -3.17
CA LEU A 29 -10.14 -15.35 -2.51
C LEU A 29 -11.66 -15.47 -2.41
N GLU A 30 -12.38 -14.40 -2.08
CA GLU A 30 -13.86 -14.40 -2.08
C GLU A 30 -14.46 -14.74 -3.45
N MET A 31 -13.80 -14.38 -4.55
CA MET A 31 -14.27 -14.72 -5.91
C MET A 31 -14.07 -16.20 -6.26
N ILE A 32 -13.13 -16.89 -5.60
CA ILE A 32 -12.76 -18.28 -5.91
C ILE A 32 -13.35 -19.24 -4.86
N THR A 33 -13.51 -18.77 -3.63
CA THR A 33 -14.01 -19.52 -2.48
C THR A 33 -15.12 -18.72 -1.83
N ASP A 34 -16.30 -19.32 -1.61
CA ASP A 34 -17.47 -18.69 -0.97
C ASP A 34 -17.22 -18.20 0.48
N LYS A 35 -15.99 -18.31 0.99
CA LYS A 35 -15.58 -17.86 2.32
C LYS A 35 -14.22 -17.19 2.25
N ASN A 36 -14.11 -16.02 2.86
CA ASN A 36 -12.84 -15.35 3.11
C ASN A 36 -12.21 -15.87 4.41
N PRO A 37 -11.07 -16.60 4.37
CA PRO A 37 -10.41 -17.08 5.58
C PRO A 37 -9.60 -15.99 6.28
N LEU A 38 -9.41 -14.82 5.67
CA LEU A 38 -8.56 -13.77 6.20
C LEU A 38 -9.35 -12.78 7.07
N PRO A 39 -8.75 -12.29 8.17
CA PRO A 39 -9.40 -11.30 9.00
C PRO A 39 -9.52 -9.96 8.24
N ALA A 40 -10.59 -9.21 8.51
CA ALA A 40 -10.90 -7.95 7.80
C ALA A 40 -9.79 -6.89 7.87
N TRP A 41 -8.91 -6.95 8.87
CA TRP A 41 -7.76 -6.05 8.99
C TRP A 41 -6.57 -6.43 8.08
N ALA A 42 -6.52 -7.65 7.55
CA ALA A 42 -5.37 -8.15 6.78
C ALA A 42 -5.11 -7.33 5.51
N SER A 43 -6.15 -6.98 4.75
CA SER A 43 -6.03 -6.12 3.56
C SER A 43 -5.43 -4.76 3.90
N VAL A 44 -5.91 -4.15 4.98
CA VAL A 44 -5.48 -2.81 5.41
C VAL A 44 -4.03 -2.86 5.89
N ALA A 45 -3.67 -3.88 6.68
CA ALA A 45 -2.30 -4.08 7.13
C ALA A 45 -1.33 -4.30 5.96
N ALA A 46 -1.70 -5.16 5.00
CA ALA A 46 -0.90 -5.41 3.80
C ALA A 46 -0.70 -4.15 2.94
N ALA A 47 -1.77 -3.37 2.74
CA ALA A 47 -1.69 -2.08 2.06
C ALA A 47 -0.74 -1.13 2.80
N CYS A 48 -0.91 -0.96 4.11
CA CYS A 48 -0.03 -0.10 4.91
C CYS A 48 1.45 -0.51 4.79
N ILE A 49 1.75 -1.80 4.94
CA ILE A 49 3.13 -2.29 4.86
C ILE A 49 3.73 -2.04 3.47
N GLY A 50 2.99 -2.37 2.40
CA GLY A 50 3.46 -2.18 1.03
C GLY A 50 3.65 -0.70 0.66
N PHE A 51 2.72 0.17 1.04
CA PHE A 51 2.83 1.61 0.80
C PHE A 51 3.97 2.24 1.61
N CYS A 52 4.15 1.88 2.89
CA CYS A 52 5.25 2.37 3.70
C CYS A 52 6.62 1.92 3.15
N ALA A 53 6.77 0.62 2.85
CA ALA A 53 7.99 0.08 2.27
C ALA A 53 8.30 0.70 0.91
N SER A 54 7.28 0.92 0.08
CA SER A 54 7.41 1.63 -1.19
C SER A 54 7.84 3.09 -1.01
N GLY A 55 7.26 3.81 -0.05
CA GLY A 55 7.62 5.17 0.28
C GLY A 55 9.10 5.31 0.69
N ILE A 56 9.58 4.37 1.52
CA ILE A 56 11.00 4.31 1.93
C ILE A 56 11.89 4.08 0.70
N GLY A 57 11.60 3.08 -0.14
CA GLY A 57 12.37 2.85 -1.37
C GLY A 57 12.33 4.04 -2.33
N ALA A 58 11.21 4.76 -2.39
CA ALA A 58 11.06 5.91 -3.25
C ALA A 58 11.87 7.08 -2.71
N ALA A 59 12.01 7.24 -1.38
CA ALA A 59 12.79 8.30 -0.74
C ALA A 59 14.21 8.40 -1.31
N PHE A 60 14.87 7.26 -1.51
CA PHE A 60 16.24 7.15 -2.02
C PHE A 60 16.35 7.17 -3.57
N THR A 61 15.23 7.25 -4.28
CA THR A 61 15.20 7.23 -5.75
C THR A 61 14.87 8.62 -6.30
N ASN A 62 15.72 9.16 -7.16
CA ASN A 62 15.52 10.48 -7.78
C ASN A 62 15.01 10.37 -9.23
N THR A 63 13.80 9.87 -9.39
CA THR A 63 13.10 9.76 -10.67
C THR A 63 11.73 10.43 -10.61
N LEU A 64 11.17 10.82 -11.75
CA LEU A 64 9.81 11.38 -11.82
C LEU A 64 8.78 10.39 -11.21
N SER A 65 8.90 9.10 -11.52
CA SER A 65 8.03 8.06 -10.97
C SER A 65 8.16 7.93 -9.46
N ALA A 66 9.38 7.98 -8.90
CA ALA A 66 9.56 7.97 -7.45
C ALA A 66 8.94 9.20 -6.78
N LYS A 67 8.98 10.39 -7.40
CA LYS A 67 8.30 11.59 -6.88
C LYS A 67 6.78 11.40 -6.82
N ILE A 68 6.18 10.81 -7.85
CA ILE A 68 4.74 10.49 -7.87
C ILE A 68 4.40 9.52 -6.73
N ILE A 69 5.22 8.49 -6.53
CA ILE A 69 5.01 7.50 -5.46
C ILE A 69 5.13 8.14 -4.07
N LYS A 70 6.12 9.02 -3.85
CA LYS A 70 6.22 9.78 -2.59
C LYS A 70 4.95 10.58 -2.30
N LEU A 71 4.40 11.25 -3.31
CA LEU A 71 3.16 11.99 -3.19
C LEU A 71 1.99 11.06 -2.86
N LEU A 72 1.85 9.94 -3.58
CA LEU A 72 0.78 8.96 -3.34
C LEU A 72 0.84 8.36 -1.94
N VAL A 73 2.03 7.98 -1.46
CA VAL A 73 2.22 7.47 -0.10
C VAL A 73 1.88 8.55 0.93
N GLY A 74 2.25 9.82 0.68
CA GLY A 74 1.87 10.94 1.53
C GLY A 74 0.36 11.14 1.62
N VAL A 75 -0.35 11.13 0.49
CA VAL A 75 -1.82 11.23 0.44
C VAL A 75 -2.45 10.05 1.17
N PHE A 76 -1.97 8.83 0.93
CA PHE A 76 -2.45 7.63 1.62
C PHE A 76 -2.30 7.73 3.13
N ALA A 77 -1.14 8.19 3.62
CA ALA A 77 -0.88 8.38 5.04
C ALA A 77 -1.85 9.39 5.68
N VAL A 78 -2.10 10.52 5.02
CA VAL A 78 -3.06 11.53 5.50
C VAL A 78 -4.48 10.95 5.59
N VAL A 79 -4.93 10.23 4.57
CA VAL A 79 -6.26 9.59 4.57
C VAL A 79 -6.38 8.56 5.70
N MET A 80 -5.35 7.74 5.91
CA MET A 80 -5.33 6.76 7.02
C MET A 80 -5.42 7.44 8.38
N VAL A 81 -4.68 8.53 8.61
CA VAL A 81 -4.75 9.29 9.87
C VAL A 81 -6.16 9.86 10.08
N ILE A 82 -6.77 10.45 9.05
CA ILE A 82 -8.14 10.98 9.13
C ILE A 82 -9.13 9.87 9.51
N MET A 83 -9.04 8.69 8.87
CA MET A 83 -9.93 7.56 9.18
C MET A 83 -9.74 7.05 10.62
N ILE A 84 -8.51 7.01 11.13
CA ILE A 84 -8.22 6.63 12.51
C ILE A 84 -8.84 7.64 13.48
N ILE A 85 -8.70 8.94 13.22
CA ILE A 85 -9.30 9.99 14.05
C ILE A 85 -10.83 9.85 14.07
N ILE A 86 -11.47 9.68 12.91
CA ILE A 86 -12.93 9.48 12.83
C ILE A 86 -13.36 8.27 13.66
N LYS A 87 -12.62 7.16 13.53
CA LYS A 87 -12.94 5.94 14.28
C LYS A 87 -12.77 6.12 15.78
N LEU A 88 -11.75 6.86 16.23
CA LEU A 88 -11.53 7.17 17.64
C LEU A 88 -12.65 8.07 18.20
N VAL A 89 -13.04 9.11 17.45
CA VAL A 89 -14.15 10.00 17.86
C VAL A 89 -15.44 9.23 18.02
N ASN A 90 -15.76 8.33 17.07
CA ASN A 90 -16.96 7.50 17.12
C ASN A 90 -16.93 6.44 18.25
N LEU A 91 -15.77 6.13 18.83
CA LEU A 91 -15.65 5.16 19.92
C LEU A 91 -15.80 5.84 21.29
N LEU A 92 -15.62 7.16 21.35
CA LEU A 92 -15.69 7.98 22.56
C LEU A 92 -17.06 8.67 22.75
N HIS A 93 -17.90 8.67 21.71
CA HIS A 93 -19.30 9.11 21.72
C HIS A 93 -20.22 7.90 21.78
#